data_AF-A0A820R6W7-F1
#
_entry.id   AF-A0A820R6W7-F1
#
_cell.length_a   1.000
_cell.length_b   1.000
_cell.length_c   1.000
_cell.angle_alpha   90.00
_cell.angle_beta   90.00
_cell.angle_gamma   90.00
#
_symmetry.space_group_name_H-M   'P 1'
#
loop_
_entity.id
_entity.type
_entity.pdbx_description
1 polymer ?
#
loop_
_entity_poly.entity_id
_entity_poly.type
_entity_poly.pdbx_seq_one_letter_code
_entity_poly.pdbx_strand_id
1 'polypeptide(L)' 'MTIPIIDLSPLWDSSSTGLSKVAQEFTYAFHEIGFAYIINHRVPQSIINEVFC' A
#
# COMPACT_ATOMS: atom_id res chain seq x y z
N MET A 1 6.81 8.38 -16.81
CA MET A 1 6.34 7.12 -16.21
C MET A 1 6.54 7.23 -14.71
N THR A 2 5.48 7.12 -13.91
CA THR A 2 5.52 7.28 -12.45
C THR A 2 5.09 5.98 -11.80
N ILE A 3 5.85 5.51 -10.82
CA ILE A 3 5.49 4.31 -10.06
C ILE A 3 4.29 4.67 -9.16
N PRO A 4 3.19 3.91 -9.19
CA PRO A 4 2.03 4.13 -8.32
C PRO A 4 2.41 4.11 -6.85
N ILE A 5 1.74 4.95 -6.07
CA ILE A 5 1.78 4.90 -4.61
C ILE A 5 0.43 4.39 -4.14
N ILE A 6 0.41 3.28 -3.39
CA ILE A 6 -0.78 2.70 -2.78
C ILE A 6 -0.80 3.08 -1.31
N ASP A 7 -1.86 3.76 -0.89
CA ASP A 7 -2.08 4.16 0.51
C ASP A 7 -2.96 3.13 1.23
N LEU A 8 -2.41 2.44 2.22
CA LEU A 8 -3.17 1.44 2.99
C LEU A 8 -4.06 2.04 4.08
N SER A 9 -4.04 3.36 4.32
CA SER A 9 -4.88 3.99 5.35
C SER A 9 -6.35 3.55 5.30
N PRO A 10 -7.02 3.52 4.13
CA PRO A 10 -8.42 3.10 4.04
C PRO A 10 -8.65 1.63 4.40
N LEU A 11 -7.65 0.77 4.30
CA LEU A 11 -7.75 -0.64 4.68
C LEU A 11 -8.01 -0.81 6.18
N TRP A 12 -7.60 0.18 6.98
CA TRP A 12 -7.66 0.13 8.44
C TRP A 12 -8.94 0.72 9.02
N ASP A 13 -9.71 1.42 8.20
CA ASP A 13 -11.07 1.80 8.56
C ASP A 13 -11.93 0.54 8.45
N SER A 14 -12.76 0.24 9.45
CA SER A 14 -13.64 -0.94 9.48
C SER A 14 -14.77 -0.91 8.42
N SER A 15 -14.55 -0.24 7.29
CA SER A 15 -15.47 -0.04 6.18
C SER A 15 -15.14 -0.98 5.02
N SER A 16 -16.17 -1.58 4.43
CA SER A 16 -16.05 -2.38 3.20
C SER A 16 -15.57 -1.54 2.00
N THR A 17 -15.82 -0.23 2.03
CA THR A 17 -15.40 0.73 1.00
C THR A 17 -13.89 0.88 0.94
N GLY A 18 -13.23 0.98 2.10
CA GLY A 18 -11.78 1.11 2.19
C GLY A 18 -11.04 -0.12 1.64
N LEU A 19 -11.50 -1.32 2.01
CA LEU A 19 -10.99 -2.57 1.45
C LEU A 19 -11.11 -2.63 -0.07
N SER A 20 -12.29 -2.29 -0.60
CA SER A 20 -12.56 -2.35 -2.04
C SER A 20 -11.69 -1.37 -2.82
N LYS A 21 -11.47 -0.16 -2.29
CA LYS A 21 -10.59 0.85 -2.89
C LYS A 21 -9.15 0.35 -2.98
N VAL A 22 -8.59 -0.12 -1.87
CA VAL A 22 -7.21 -0.62 -1.84
C VAL A 22 -7.04 -1.81 -2.79
N ALA A 23 -7.98 -2.75 -2.81
CA ALA A 23 -7.93 -3.89 -3.73
C ALA A 23 -7.89 -3.49 -5.21
N GLN A 24 -8.66 -2.45 -5.60
CA GLN A 24 -8.64 -1.91 -6.96
C GLN A 24 -7.29 -1.26 -7.30
N GLU A 25 -6.71 -0.51 -6.37
CA GLU A 25 -5.39 0.12 -6.56
C GLU A 25 -4.27 -0.93 -6.74
N PHE A 26 -4.29 -2.01 -5.95
CA PHE A 26 -3.39 -3.15 -6.14
C PHE A 26 -3.57 -3.80 -7.50
N THR A 27 -4.82 -4.07 -7.88
CA THR A 27 -5.14 -4.73 -9.16
C THR A 27 -4.58 -3.90 -10.32
N TYR A 28 -4.85 -2.60 -10.34
CA TYR A 28 -4.35 -1.71 -11.37
C TYR A 28 -2.83 -1.65 -11.41
N ALA A 29 -2.18 -1.42 -10.26
CA ALA A 29 -0.73 -1.26 -10.21
C ALA A 29 0.00 -2.52 -10.69
N PHE A 30 -0.46 -3.70 -10.30
CA PHE A 30 0.21 -4.95 -10.65
C PHE A 30 -0.21 -5.55 -11.99
N HIS A 31 -1.40 -5.24 -12.52
CA HIS A 31 -1.77 -5.63 -13.88
C HIS A 31 -1.14 -4.73 -14.94
N GLU A 32 -1.12 -3.41 -14.73
CA GLU A 32 -0.74 -2.46 -15.77
C GLU A 32 0.74 -2.06 -15.71
N ILE A 33 1.33 -2.02 -14.51
CA ILE A 33 2.66 -1.42 -14.29
C ILE A 33 3.66 -2.44 -13.74
N GLY A 34 3.20 -3.38 -12.90
CA GLY A 34 4.01 -4.44 -12.29
C GLY A 34 4.80 -4.00 -11.04
N PHE A 35 4.72 -2.74 -10.64
CA PHE A 35 5.42 -2.18 -9.48
C PHE A 35 4.56 -1.14 -8.75
N ALA A 36 4.78 -1.00 -7.44
CA ALA A 36 4.16 0.04 -6.62
C ALA A 36 5.04 0.38 -5.40
N TYR A 37 4.91 1.60 -4.89
CA TYR A 37 5.30 1.97 -3.53
C TYR A 37 4.08 1.85 -2.61
N ILE A 38 4.27 1.34 -1.40
CA ILE A 38 3.21 1.20 -0.41
C ILE A 38 3.49 2.13 0.76
N ILE A 39 2.49 2.90 1.21
CA ILE A 39 2.59 3.78 2.37
C ILE A 39 1.50 3.45 3.40
N ASN A 40 1.66 3.94 4.63
CA ASN A 40 0.72 3.74 5.74
C ASN A 40 0.40 2.26 6.03
N HIS A 41 1.35 1.37 5.75
CA HIS A 41 1.23 -0.09 5.90
C HIS A 41 1.30 -0.59 7.35
N ARG A 42 1.41 0.31 8.34
CA ARG A 42 1.52 0.00 9.78
C ARG A 42 2.71 -0.88 10.19
N VAL A 43 3.70 -1.06 9.31
CA VAL A 43 4.99 -1.63 9.73
C VAL A 43 5.72 -0.54 10.53
N PRO A 44 6.08 -0.77 11.79
CA PRO A 44 6.77 0.24 12.59
C PRO A 44 8.13 0.61 11.99
N GLN A 45 8.44 1.90 11.97
CA GLN A 45 9.73 2.39 11.46
C GLN A 45 10.91 1.81 12.23
N SER A 46 10.75 1.51 13.52
CA SER A 46 11.79 0.86 14.33
C SER A 46 12.23 -0.49 13.78
N ILE A 47 11.28 -1.31 13.29
CA ILE A 47 11.58 -2.61 12.67
C ILE A 47 12.30 -2.44 11.34
N ILE A 48 11.89 -1.45 10.53
CA ILE A 48 12.58 -1.13 9.27
C ILE A 48 14.03 -0.72 9.56
N ASN A 49 14.23 0.17 10.53
CA ASN A 49 15.56 0.60 10.92
C ASN A 49 16.39 -0.56 11.46
N GLU A 50 15.83 -1.46 12.27
CA GLU A 50 16.55 -2.63 12.79
C GLU A 50 17.04 -3.58 11.70
N VAL A 51 16.25 -3.79 10.64
CA VAL A 51 16.60 -4.74 9.56
C VAL A 51 17.62 -4.18 8.58
N PHE A 52 17.63 -2.85 8.37
CA PHE A 52 18.40 -2.21 7.31
C PHE A 52 19.53 -1.29 7.81
N CYS A 53 19.73 -1.14 9.13
CA CYS A 53 20.83 -0.37 9.73
C CYS A 53 21.99 -1.25 10.22
#